data_AF-A0A368X985-F1
#
_entry.id   AF-A0A368X985-F1
#
_cell.length_a   1.000
_cell.length_b   1.000
_cell.length_c   1.000
_cell.angle_alpha   90.00
_cell.angle_beta   90.00
_cell.angle_gamma   90.00
#
_symmetry.space_group_name_H-M   'P 1'
#
loop_
_entity.id
_entity.type
_entity.pdbx_description
1 polymer ?
#
loop_
_entity_poly.entity_id
_entity_poly.type
_entity_poly.pdbx_seq_one_letter_code
_entity_poly.pdbx_strand_id
1 'polypeptide(L)'
;MTILDEIETEAWHILTSIYTHQRLVEGLAKSPTRFELANQLVALNALLEMLVIRIARLADKRKDARSVSMLLKRGSFRGSSVDVKEAAEKFLSLAEPVLKMRHEQIAHMKLGTLSSYEPQDLPAEAIRATESLVDLIDIARGQPLSYTYRVGSMEPVIDLRASLAAGEMVAA
;
A
#
# COMPACT_ATOMS: atom_id res chain seq x y z
N MET A 1 -20.90 -0.46 5.66
CA MET A 1 -19.50 -0.15 5.36
C MET A 1 -19.44 1.25 4.79
N THR A 2 -18.70 2.15 5.43
CA THR A 2 -18.50 3.55 5.02
C THR A 2 -17.33 3.64 4.03
N ILE A 3 -17.19 4.79 3.35
CA ILE A 3 -16.03 5.05 2.48
C ILE A 3 -14.71 4.95 3.29
N LEU A 4 -14.73 5.41 4.54
CA LEU A 4 -13.55 5.34 5.41
C LEU A 4 -13.19 3.88 5.76
N ASP A 5 -14.18 3.02 6.02
CA ASP A 5 -13.95 1.59 6.28
C ASP A 5 -13.31 0.89 5.06
N GLU A 6 -13.76 1.25 3.85
CA GLU A 6 -13.19 0.71 2.61
C GLU A 6 -11.73 1.18 2.41
N ILE A 7 -11.46 2.47 2.65
CA ILE A 7 -10.09 3.02 2.56
C ILE A 7 -9.17 2.39 3.60
N GLU A 8 -9.66 2.17 4.82
CA GLU A 8 -8.92 1.48 5.88
C GLU A 8 -8.58 0.04 5.50
N THR A 9 -9.55 -0.69 4.93
CA THR A 9 -9.32 -2.04 4.40
C THR A 9 -8.25 -2.05 3.31
N GLU A 10 -8.26 -1.05 2.44
CA GLU A 10 -7.23 -0.89 1.41
C GLU A 10 -5.87 -0.54 1.97
N ALA A 11 -5.79 0.30 3.00
CA ALA A 11 -4.55 0.60 3.70
C ALA A 11 -3.96 -0.66 4.34
N TRP A 12 -4.78 -1.52 4.94
CA TRP A 12 -4.33 -2.81 5.46
C TRP A 12 -3.73 -3.68 4.35
N HIS A 13 -4.41 -3.80 3.20
CA HIS A 13 -3.88 -4.56 2.07
C HIS A 13 -2.56 -3.98 1.54
N ILE A 14 -2.46 -2.66 1.40
CA ILE A 14 -1.24 -1.95 0.98
C ILE A 14 -0.09 -2.27 1.93
N LEU A 15 -0.32 -2.15 3.24
CA LEU A 15 0.67 -2.42 4.27
C LEU A 15 1.12 -3.89 4.26
N THR A 16 0.19 -4.85 4.13
CA THR A 16 0.55 -6.27 4.01
C THR A 16 1.33 -6.59 2.75
N SER A 17 1.02 -5.95 1.62
CA SER A 17 1.79 -6.12 0.38
C SER A 17 3.22 -5.58 0.52
N ILE A 18 3.40 -4.42 1.15
CA ILE A 18 4.72 -3.85 1.43
C ILE A 18 5.53 -4.79 2.33
N TYR A 19 4.95 -5.20 3.45
CA TYR A 19 5.60 -6.13 4.38
C TYR A 19 6.01 -7.43 3.68
N THR A 20 5.08 -8.04 2.93
CA THR A 20 5.34 -9.29 2.22
C THR A 20 6.43 -9.12 1.17
N HIS A 21 6.42 -8.00 0.44
CA HIS A 21 7.47 -7.69 -0.53
C HIS A 21 8.85 -7.62 0.15
N GLN A 22 8.98 -6.87 1.24
CA GLN A 22 10.23 -6.76 2.01
C GLN A 22 10.75 -8.14 2.46
N ARG A 23 9.87 -8.99 3.00
CA ARG A 23 10.24 -10.36 3.43
C ARG A 23 10.64 -11.26 2.26
N LEU A 24 9.99 -11.13 1.10
CA LEU A 24 10.36 -11.90 -0.09
C LEU A 24 11.71 -11.47 -0.65
N VAL A 25 12.02 -10.16 -0.65
CA VAL A 25 13.34 -9.65 -1.08
C VAL A 25 14.47 -10.24 -0.21
N GLU A 26 14.29 -10.28 1.11
CA GLU A 26 15.25 -10.92 2.03
C GLU A 26 15.44 -12.42 1.75
N GLY A 27 14.40 -13.08 1.22
CA GLY A 27 14.40 -14.50 0.87
C GLY A 27 15.08 -14.82 -0.46
N LEU A 28 15.26 -13.85 -1.36
CA LEU A 28 15.76 -14.09 -2.73
C LEU A 28 17.12 -14.81 -2.73
N ALA A 29 18.06 -14.34 -1.90
CA ALA A 29 19.41 -14.90 -1.80
C ALA A 29 19.44 -16.35 -1.26
N LYS A 30 18.34 -16.81 -0.64
CA LYS A 30 18.22 -18.12 -0.02
C LYS A 30 17.37 -19.10 -0.84
N SER A 31 16.98 -18.71 -2.05
CA SER A 31 16.18 -19.58 -2.94
C SER A 31 16.92 -20.88 -3.25
N PRO A 32 16.35 -22.06 -2.90
CA PRO A 32 17.05 -23.34 -3.05
C PRO A 32 17.09 -23.83 -4.49
N THR A 33 16.15 -23.38 -5.33
CA THR A 33 16.07 -23.77 -6.74
C THR A 33 15.85 -22.57 -7.65
N ARG A 34 16.24 -22.71 -8.93
CA ARG A 34 15.98 -21.69 -9.96
C ARG A 34 14.49 -21.46 -10.20
N PHE A 35 13.67 -22.50 -10.05
CA PHE A 35 12.21 -22.38 -10.19
C PHE A 35 11.60 -21.58 -9.04
N GLU A 36 12.04 -21.80 -7.81
CA GLU A 36 11.58 -21.01 -6.66
C GLU A 36 12.01 -19.55 -6.77
N LEU A 37 13.25 -19.30 -7.18
CA LEU A 37 13.72 -17.94 -7.45
C LEU A 37 12.85 -17.25 -8.51
N ALA A 38 12.57 -17.93 -9.62
CA ALA A 38 11.70 -17.39 -10.66
C ALA A 38 10.29 -17.07 -10.14
N ASN A 39 9.70 -17.97 -9.34
CA ASN A 39 8.39 -17.73 -8.73
C ASN A 39 8.40 -16.55 -7.77
N GLN A 40 9.46 -16.38 -6.97
CA GLN A 40 9.62 -15.24 -6.08
C GLN A 40 9.74 -13.92 -6.85
N LEU A 41 10.49 -13.90 -7.95
CA LEU A 41 10.59 -12.72 -8.81
C LEU A 41 9.25 -12.33 -9.43
N VAL A 42 8.47 -13.31 -9.90
CA VAL A 42 7.11 -13.06 -10.39
C VAL A 42 6.21 -12.53 -9.28
N ALA A 43 6.30 -13.09 -8.07
CA ALA A 43 5.52 -12.65 -6.91
C ALA A 43 5.87 -11.21 -6.50
N LEU A 44 7.16 -10.85 -6.48
CA LEU A 44 7.63 -9.49 -6.17
C LEU A 44 7.08 -8.47 -7.17
N ASN A 45 7.16 -8.77 -8.47
CA ASN A 45 6.58 -7.91 -9.51
C ASN A 45 5.06 -7.75 -9.31
N ALA A 46 4.34 -8.85 -9.09
CA ALA A 46 2.90 -8.80 -8.87
C ALA A 46 2.53 -7.97 -7.63
N LEU A 47 3.28 -8.11 -6.53
CA LEU A 47 3.08 -7.32 -5.31
C LEU A 47 3.32 -5.83 -5.55
N LEU A 48 4.37 -5.48 -6.27
CA LEU A 48 4.68 -4.10 -6.63
C LEU A 48 3.58 -3.50 -7.53
N GLU A 49 3.16 -4.23 -8.55
CA GLU A 49 2.08 -3.79 -9.45
C GLU A 49 0.77 -3.61 -8.68
N MET A 50 0.42 -4.55 -7.81
CA MET A 50 -0.76 -4.46 -6.95
C MET A 50 -0.68 -3.25 -6.00
N LEU A 51 0.50 -2.98 -5.42
CA LEU A 51 0.73 -1.83 -4.56
C LEU A 51 0.46 -0.52 -5.31
N VAL A 52 1.07 -0.38 -6.49
CA VAL A 52 0.89 0.80 -7.35
C VAL A 52 -0.57 0.98 -7.75
N ILE A 53 -1.25 -0.10 -8.17
CA ILE A 53 -2.67 -0.06 -8.56
C ILE A 53 -3.56 0.38 -7.38
N ARG A 54 -3.34 -0.17 -6.18
CA ARG A 54 -4.15 0.15 -5.00
C ARG A 54 -4.00 1.60 -4.57
N ILE A 55 -2.77 2.10 -4.46
CA ILE A 55 -2.49 3.51 -4.13
C ILE A 55 -3.07 4.43 -5.22
N ALA A 56 -2.84 4.11 -6.49
CA ALA A 56 -3.38 4.87 -7.63
C ALA A 56 -4.92 4.94 -7.58
N ARG A 57 -5.60 3.84 -7.26
CA ARG A 57 -7.07 3.82 -7.14
C ARG A 57 -7.57 4.71 -6.00
N LEU A 58 -6.87 4.72 -4.86
CA LEU A 58 -7.21 5.60 -3.73
C LEU A 58 -6.95 7.08 -4.02
N ALA A 59 -6.00 7.38 -4.90
CA ALA A 59 -5.69 8.73 -5.37
C ALA A 59 -6.53 9.18 -6.58
N ASP A 60 -7.35 8.29 -7.14
CA ASP A 60 -8.18 8.58 -8.31
C ASP A 60 -9.22 9.68 -8.00
N LYS A 61 -9.41 10.60 -8.96
CA LYS A 61 -10.34 11.73 -8.86
C LYS A 61 -11.71 11.43 -9.50
N ARG A 62 -11.87 10.26 -10.13
CA ARG A 62 -13.14 9.85 -10.73
C ARG A 62 -14.25 9.74 -9.67
N LYS A 63 -15.48 10.05 -10.10
CA LYS A 63 -16.64 10.19 -9.20
C LYS A 63 -17.24 8.85 -8.75
N ASP A 64 -16.88 7.75 -9.40
CA ASP A 64 -17.33 6.38 -9.15
C ASP A 64 -16.32 5.57 -8.30
N ALA A 65 -15.06 6.01 -8.26
CA ALA A 65 -14.02 5.39 -7.45
C ALA A 65 -14.20 5.72 -5.97
N ARG A 66 -14.16 4.70 -5.12
CA ARG A 66 -14.12 4.81 -3.65
C ARG A 66 -12.74 5.28 -3.19
N SER A 67 -12.45 6.55 -3.51
CA SER A 67 -11.14 7.19 -3.34
C SER A 67 -11.14 8.21 -2.21
N VAL A 68 -9.97 8.75 -1.89
CA VAL A 68 -9.82 9.86 -0.92
C VAL A 68 -10.60 11.10 -1.38
N SER A 69 -10.67 11.35 -2.69
CA SER A 69 -11.51 12.41 -3.25
C SER A 69 -13.00 12.18 -2.96
N MET A 70 -13.46 10.93 -2.91
CA MET A 70 -14.84 10.60 -2.57
C MET A 70 -15.09 10.70 -1.05
N LEU A 71 -14.10 10.31 -0.23
CA LEU A 71 -14.14 10.50 1.23
C LEU A 71 -14.37 11.96 1.58
N LEU A 72 -13.64 12.90 0.97
CA LEU A 72 -13.82 14.33 1.24
C LEU A 72 -15.18 14.87 0.83
N LYS A 73 -15.79 14.32 -0.24
CA LYS A 73 -17.05 14.82 -0.79
C LYS A 73 -18.29 14.22 -0.13
N ARG A 74 -18.20 12.96 0.30
CA ARG A 74 -19.37 12.14 0.70
C ARG A 74 -19.11 11.24 1.90
N GLY A 75 -17.90 11.23 2.42
CA GLY A 75 -17.53 10.43 3.57
C GLY A 75 -18.06 11.00 4.88
N SER A 76 -18.04 10.16 5.90
CA SER A 76 -18.28 10.57 7.28
C SER A 76 -17.06 10.17 8.10
N PHE A 77 -16.56 11.09 8.90
CA PHE A 77 -15.36 10.92 9.71
C PHE A 77 -15.52 11.74 11.00
N ARG A 78 -14.76 11.37 12.04
CA ARG A 78 -14.78 12.01 13.36
C ARG A 78 -13.81 13.18 13.46
N GLY A 79 -12.72 13.12 12.70
CA GLY A 79 -11.73 14.19 12.63
C GLY A 79 -12.31 15.52 12.16
N SER A 80 -11.59 16.60 12.47
CA SER A 80 -11.89 17.94 11.95
C SER A 80 -11.89 17.93 10.41
N SER A 81 -12.90 18.53 9.79
CA SER A 81 -12.99 18.64 8.33
C SER A 81 -11.80 19.37 7.70
N VAL A 82 -11.17 20.30 8.44
CA VAL A 82 -9.98 21.03 7.98
C VAL A 82 -8.78 20.08 7.97
N ASP A 83 -8.49 19.44 9.10
CA ASP A 83 -7.35 18.55 9.27
C ASP A 83 -7.42 17.34 8.32
N VAL A 84 -8.62 16.76 8.16
CA VAL A 84 -8.86 15.65 7.23
C VAL A 84 -8.63 16.09 5.78
N LYS A 85 -9.02 17.31 5.43
CA LYS A 85 -8.78 17.86 4.09
C LYS A 85 -7.29 18.07 3.84
N GLU A 86 -6.56 18.67 4.78
CA GLU A 86 -5.11 18.88 4.66
C GLU A 86 -4.35 17.54 4.52
N ALA A 87 -4.69 16.56 5.36
CA ALA A 87 -4.10 15.23 5.29
C ALA A 87 -4.42 14.51 3.98
N ALA A 88 -5.63 14.68 3.46
CA ALA A 88 -6.04 14.11 2.18
C ALA A 88 -5.31 14.77 1.00
N GLU A 89 -5.13 16.09 1.01
CA GLU A 89 -4.37 16.82 0.00
C GLU A 89 -2.89 16.39 0.01
N LYS A 90 -2.30 16.21 1.19
CA LYS A 90 -0.95 15.66 1.35
C LYS A 90 -0.83 14.26 0.73
N PHE A 91 -1.75 13.35 1.05
CA PHE A 91 -1.77 12.01 0.46
C PHE A 91 -1.87 12.07 -1.07
N LEU A 92 -2.81 12.87 -1.60
CA LEU A 92 -3.04 12.98 -3.05
C LEU A 92 -1.81 13.52 -3.78
N SER A 93 -1.10 14.48 -3.19
CA SER A 93 0.16 15.00 -3.74
C SER A 93 1.26 13.95 -3.75
N LEU A 94 1.43 13.20 -2.66
CA LEU A 94 2.45 12.14 -2.57
C LEU A 94 2.14 10.94 -3.47
N ALA A 95 0.86 10.69 -3.76
CA ALA A 95 0.44 9.59 -4.63
C ALA A 95 0.50 9.93 -6.13
N GLU A 96 0.74 11.19 -6.52
CA GLU A 96 0.79 11.61 -7.92
C GLU A 96 1.87 10.88 -8.76
N PRO A 97 3.12 10.69 -8.27
CA PRO A 97 4.09 9.86 -8.96
C PRO A 97 3.65 8.40 -9.12
N VAL A 98 2.90 7.86 -8.14
CA VAL A 98 2.38 6.48 -8.19
C VAL A 98 1.29 6.34 -9.23
N LEU A 99 0.42 7.36 -9.38
CA LEU A 99 -0.54 7.44 -10.48
C LEU A 99 0.18 7.44 -11.83
N LYS A 100 1.28 8.17 -11.97
CA LYS A 100 2.09 8.20 -13.19
C LYS A 100 2.67 6.82 -13.52
N MET A 101 3.27 6.14 -12.53
CA MET A 101 3.76 4.75 -12.68
C MET A 101 2.65 3.80 -13.17
N ARG A 102 1.46 3.89 -12.58
CA ARG A 102 0.30 3.09 -13.00
C ARG A 102 -0.05 3.31 -14.47
N HIS A 103 -0.06 4.55 -14.96
CA HIS A 103 -0.41 4.85 -16.35
C HIS A 103 0.70 4.45 -17.34
N GLU A 104 1.95 4.73 -17.00
CA GLU A 104 3.07 4.56 -17.94
C GLU A 104 3.56 3.11 -18.00
N GLN A 105 3.57 2.40 -16.88
CA GLN A 105 4.24 1.10 -16.77
C GLN A 105 3.25 -0.06 -16.69
N ILE A 106 2.14 0.11 -15.96
CA ILE A 106 1.23 -1.01 -15.65
C ILE A 106 0.02 -1.06 -16.60
N ALA A 107 -0.59 0.07 -16.92
CA ALA A 107 -1.84 0.12 -17.70
C ALA A 107 -1.70 -0.40 -19.13
N HIS A 108 -0.48 -0.44 -19.67
CA HIS A 108 -0.18 -0.85 -21.05
C HIS A 108 0.62 -2.17 -21.12
N MET A 109 0.70 -2.91 -20.01
CA MET A 109 1.37 -4.21 -19.99
C MET A 109 0.71 -5.19 -20.97
N LYS A 110 1.54 -5.93 -21.71
CA LYS A 110 1.08 -6.97 -22.61
C LYS A 110 0.86 -8.27 -21.84
N LEU A 111 -0.06 -9.10 -22.33
CA LEU A 111 -0.23 -10.44 -21.79
C LEU A 111 1.08 -11.23 -21.93
N GLY A 112 1.48 -11.91 -20.86
CA GLY A 112 2.70 -12.73 -20.83
C GLY A 112 4.01 -11.97 -20.61
N THR A 113 3.98 -10.66 -20.35
CA THR A 113 5.18 -9.88 -20.00
C THR A 113 5.17 -9.47 -18.54
N LEU A 114 6.32 -9.63 -17.87
CA LEU A 114 6.57 -9.04 -16.56
C LEU A 114 6.86 -7.54 -16.69
N SER A 115 6.51 -6.76 -15.67
CA SER A 115 6.88 -5.34 -15.60
C SER A 115 8.40 -5.17 -15.43
N SER A 116 9.05 -6.06 -14.68
CA SER A 116 10.50 -6.16 -14.56
C SER A 116 10.98 -7.61 -14.52
N TYR A 117 12.13 -7.88 -15.13
CA TYR A 117 12.82 -9.18 -14.99
C TYR A 117 13.75 -9.22 -13.78
N GLU A 118 14.20 -8.05 -13.31
CA GLU A 118 15.03 -7.90 -12.11
C GLU A 118 14.15 -7.54 -10.91
N PRO A 119 14.48 -8.05 -9.70
CA PRO A 119 13.77 -7.65 -8.50
C PRO A 119 13.97 -6.16 -8.27
N GLN A 120 12.85 -5.44 -8.16
CA GLN A 120 12.85 -4.00 -7.90
C GLN A 120 12.58 -3.75 -6.42
N ASP A 121 13.23 -2.72 -5.88
CA ASP A 121 12.87 -2.19 -4.58
C ASP A 121 11.51 -1.49 -4.64
N LEU A 122 10.87 -1.37 -3.48
CA LEU A 122 9.65 -0.60 -3.37
C LEU A 122 9.92 0.89 -3.66
N PRO A 123 9.14 1.54 -4.54
CA PRO A 123 9.29 2.96 -4.84
C PRO A 123 9.14 3.79 -3.57
N ALA A 124 10.07 4.71 -3.32
CA ALA A 124 10.03 5.60 -2.17
C ALA A 124 8.76 6.47 -2.16
N GLU A 125 8.20 6.79 -3.32
CA GLU A 125 6.92 7.48 -3.48
C GLU A 125 5.75 6.63 -2.98
N ALA A 126 5.76 5.32 -3.24
CA ALA A 126 4.71 4.42 -2.76
C ALA A 126 4.76 4.26 -1.24
N ILE A 127 5.95 4.19 -0.65
CA ILE A 127 6.13 4.17 0.81
C ILE A 127 5.60 5.46 1.43
N ARG A 128 6.06 6.63 0.97
CA ARG A 128 5.63 7.94 1.49
C ARG A 128 4.13 8.18 1.33
N ALA A 129 3.56 7.78 0.20
CA ALA A 129 2.11 7.85 0.00
C ALA A 129 1.36 6.94 0.97
N THR A 130 1.89 5.76 1.27
CA THR A 130 1.28 4.83 2.24
C THR A 130 1.34 5.38 3.66
N GLU A 131 2.47 5.94 4.09
CA GLU A 131 2.60 6.60 5.40
C GLU A 131 1.57 7.72 5.53
N SER A 132 1.46 8.58 4.50
CA SER A 132 0.48 9.67 4.49
C SER A 132 -0.97 9.18 4.45
N LEU A 133 -1.24 7.99 3.88
CA LEU A 133 -2.58 7.39 3.89
C LEU A 133 -2.95 6.92 5.30
N VAL A 134 -2.02 6.27 6.00
CA VAL A 134 -2.23 5.83 7.38
C VAL A 134 -2.50 7.02 8.29
N ASP A 135 -1.71 8.08 8.17
CA ASP A 135 -1.91 9.32 8.92
C ASP A 135 -3.28 9.96 8.63
N LEU A 136 -3.70 9.98 7.35
CA LEU A 136 -5.04 10.45 6.97
C LEU A 136 -6.15 9.64 7.67
N ILE A 137 -6.02 8.32 7.72
CA ILE A 137 -7.01 7.46 8.36
C ILE A 137 -7.07 7.73 9.85
N ASP A 138 -5.93 7.85 10.53
CA ASP A 138 -5.86 8.17 11.95
C ASP A 138 -6.57 9.49 12.27
N ILE A 139 -6.29 10.54 11.47
CA ILE A 139 -6.92 11.86 11.59
C ILE A 139 -8.43 11.73 11.36
N ALA A 140 -8.86 11.02 10.31
CA ALA A 140 -10.28 10.84 9.99
C ALA A 140 -11.02 10.05 11.09
N ARG A 141 -10.37 9.09 11.74
CA ARG A 141 -10.92 8.35 12.88
C ARG A 141 -10.85 9.14 14.19
N GLY A 142 -10.00 10.16 14.26
CA GLY A 142 -9.72 10.96 15.45
C GLY A 142 -8.82 10.25 16.47
N GLN A 143 -8.21 9.13 16.08
CA GLN A 143 -7.31 8.34 16.92
C GLN A 143 -6.40 7.47 16.05
N PRO A 144 -5.19 7.12 16.51
CA PRO A 144 -4.35 6.15 15.83
C PRO A 144 -5.00 4.77 15.73
N LEU A 145 -4.93 4.15 14.55
CA LEU A 145 -5.34 2.76 14.34
C LEU A 145 -4.17 1.79 14.45
N SER A 146 -4.48 0.57 14.90
CA SER A 146 -3.53 -0.55 14.94
C SER A 146 -3.65 -1.40 13.69
N TYR A 147 -2.54 -1.59 12.97
CA TYR A 147 -2.46 -2.43 11.78
C TYR A 147 -1.63 -3.66 12.10
N THR A 148 -2.29 -4.72 12.56
CA THR A 148 -1.62 -5.97 12.91
C THR A 148 -1.80 -7.04 11.84
N TYR A 149 -0.78 -7.89 11.70
CA TYR A 149 -0.80 -9.08 10.86
C TYR A 149 -0.39 -10.29 11.70
N ARG A 150 -1.25 -11.31 11.73
CA ARG A 150 -1.01 -12.57 12.44
C ARG A 150 -1.02 -13.71 11.44
N VAL A 151 0.11 -14.39 11.30
CA VAL A 151 0.28 -15.55 10.41
C VAL A 151 -0.36 -16.80 11.02
N GLY A 152 -0.20 -16.99 12.33
CA GLY A 152 -0.72 -18.14 13.06
C GLY A 152 -0.79 -17.88 14.56
N SER A 153 -1.42 -18.79 15.31
CA SER A 153 -1.60 -18.61 16.77
C SER A 153 -0.30 -18.69 17.58
N MET A 154 0.73 -19.34 17.03
CA MET A 154 2.04 -19.52 17.65
C MET A 154 3.08 -18.50 17.15
N GLU A 155 2.74 -17.71 16.13
CA GLU A 155 3.64 -16.75 15.49
C GLU A 155 3.51 -15.37 16.15
N PRO A 156 4.58 -14.57 16.17
CA PRO A 156 4.51 -13.20 16.64
C PRO A 156 3.47 -12.41 15.83
N VAL A 157 2.75 -11.53 16.52
CA VAL A 157 1.90 -10.54 15.86
C VAL A 157 2.80 -9.45 15.32
N ILE A 158 2.65 -9.14 14.04
CA ILE A 158 3.46 -8.15 13.34
C ILE A 158 2.73 -6.81 13.37
N ASP A 159 3.43 -5.75 13.75
CA ASP A 159 2.97 -4.37 13.57
C ASP A 159 3.37 -3.89 12.18
N LEU A 160 2.38 -3.77 11.28
CA LEU A 160 2.62 -3.40 9.90
C LEU A 160 3.03 -1.93 9.74
N ARG A 161 2.57 -1.03 10.62
CA ARG A 161 2.94 0.39 10.56
C ARG A 161 4.38 0.56 11.02
N ALA A 162 4.74 -0.06 12.14
CA ALA A 162 6.11 -0.02 12.62
C ALA A 162 7.07 -0.73 11.64
N SER A 163 6.64 -1.84 11.03
CA SER A 163 7.43 -2.54 10.01
C SER A 163 7.65 -1.69 8.75
N LEU A 164 6.64 -0.93 8.31
CA LEU A 164 6.78 0.01 7.20
C LEU A 164 7.88 1.04 7.48
N ALA A 165 7.84 1.67 8.66
CA ALA A 165 8.78 2.72 9.05
C ALA A 165 10.21 2.20 9.25
N ALA A 166 10.36 0.98 9.79
CA ALA A 166 11.66 0.38 10.03
C ALA A 166 12.26 -0.29 8.79
N GLY A 167 11.43 -0.65 7.80
CA GLY A 167 11.86 -1.47 6.65
C GLY A 167 12.08 -2.95 6.98
N GLU A 168 11.92 -3.34 8.25
CA GLU A 168 12.14 -4.68 8.77
C GLU A 168 10.89 -5.21 9.52
N MET A 169 10.92 -6.47 9.96
CA MET A 169 9.80 -7.01 10.74
C MET A 169 9.83 -6.45 12.16
N VAL A 170 8.74 -5.79 12.56
CA VAL A 170 8.53 -5.32 13.94
C VAL A 170 7.37 -6.09 14.56
N ALA A 171 7.60 -6.68 15.73
CA ALA A 171 6.56 -7.34 16.52
C ALA A 171 5.73 -6.32 17.31
N ALA A 172 4.43 -6.57 17.41
CA ALA A 172 3.44 -5.74 18.11
C ALA A 172 3.39 -6.00 19.62
#